data_AF-A0A2E3HWP6-F1
#
_entry.id   AF-A0A2E3HWP6-F1
#
_cell.length_a   1.000
_cell.length_b   1.000
_cell.length_c   1.000
_cell.angle_alpha   90.00
_cell.angle_beta   90.00
_cell.angle_gamma   90.00
#
_symmetry.space_group_name_H-M   'P 1'
#
loop_
_entity.id
_entity.type
_entity.pdbx_description
1 polymer ?
#
loop_
_entity_poly.entity_id
_entity_poly.type
_entity_poly.pdbx_seq_one_letter_code
_entity_poly.pdbx_strand_id
1 'polypeptide(L)'
;MNSDPISRIDFPMQFLTRLKLLITVLILSFALFRQETVGEDTSQLSTGFSLKYIVIDPGHGGRDPGCVSQSGVKEKDITLSVSRKLAEVLRQKNEYEVFLTRADDRFMSLRQRVAFANQESFPPNQSIFLSLHCNSFKDQRIHGMESFKFDLDATDELAAELVERENAQESVDKFDFMIINLRKRGNEKYTEQVARILQKLLVKQLGVKNRNLHASRNAGVRGAPFYVLAWTKMPSVLLELGFISNDAERKKMTEEKYQDRIASALAKGIKKFDQQLPE
;
A
#
# COMPACT_ATOMS: atom_id res chain seq x y z
N MET A 1 -1.85 -56.37 36.83
CA MET A 1 -2.28 -54.97 37.08
C MET A 1 -3.25 -54.59 35.97
N ASN A 2 -4.42 -54.12 36.39
CA ASN A 2 -5.67 -54.03 35.63
C ASN A 2 -5.60 -53.11 34.39
N SER A 3 -6.17 -53.59 33.29
CA SER A 3 -6.68 -52.76 32.20
C SER A 3 -8.19 -52.64 32.33
N ASP A 4 -8.68 -51.46 32.70
CA ASP A 4 -10.11 -51.13 32.67
C ASP A 4 -10.58 -50.91 31.22
N PRO A 5 -11.75 -51.45 30.80
CA PRO A 5 -12.32 -51.11 29.51
C PRO A 5 -13.16 -49.82 29.62
N ILE A 6 -12.87 -48.86 28.73
CA ILE A 6 -13.66 -47.63 28.55
C ILE A 6 -15.09 -48.02 28.15
N SER A 7 -16.06 -47.71 29.00
CA SER A 7 -17.48 -47.86 28.71
C SER A 7 -17.90 -46.90 27.59
N ARG A 8 -18.52 -47.44 26.53
CA ARG A 8 -19.18 -46.63 25.49
C ARG A 8 -20.38 -45.92 26.11
N ILE A 9 -20.41 -44.59 26.02
CA ILE A 9 -21.58 -43.79 26.37
C ILE A 9 -22.59 -43.92 25.21
N ASP A 10 -23.56 -44.83 25.34
CA ASP A 10 -24.68 -44.92 24.42
C ASP A 10 -25.68 -43.81 24.72
N PHE A 11 -25.74 -42.81 23.84
CA PHE A 11 -26.79 -41.80 23.90
C PHE A 11 -28.12 -42.42 23.44
N PRO A 12 -29.21 -42.28 24.20
CA PRO A 12 -30.50 -42.85 23.81
C PRO A 12 -30.94 -42.26 22.46
N MET A 13 -31.44 -43.11 21.56
CA MET A 13 -31.92 -42.75 20.21
C MET A 13 -32.86 -41.52 20.17
N GLN A 14 -33.60 -41.30 21.27
CA GLN A 14 -34.49 -40.15 21.46
C GLN A 14 -33.73 -38.81 21.62
N PHE A 15 -32.51 -38.82 22.15
CA PHE A 15 -31.65 -37.64 22.27
C PHE A 15 -31.11 -37.21 20.90
N LEU A 16 -30.63 -38.16 20.09
CA LEU A 16 -30.11 -37.89 18.75
C LEU A 16 -31.20 -37.38 17.79
N THR A 17 -32.42 -37.90 17.91
CA THR A 17 -33.57 -37.42 17.12
C THR A 17 -34.00 -36.02 17.51
N ARG A 18 -34.04 -35.69 18.81
CA ARG A 18 -34.31 -34.32 19.29
C ARG A 18 -33.22 -33.33 18.89
N LEU A 19 -31.94 -33.73 18.95
CA LEU A 19 -30.82 -32.90 18.53
C LEU A 19 -30.83 -32.62 17.01
N LYS A 20 -31.12 -33.63 16.19
CA LYS A 20 -31.32 -33.45 14.74
C LYS A 20 -32.48 -32.52 14.43
N LEU A 21 -33.61 -32.66 15.12
CA LEU A 21 -34.76 -31.78 14.93
C LEU A 21 -34.42 -30.32 15.30
N LEU A 22 -33.70 -30.09 16.39
CA LEU A 22 -33.26 -28.75 16.80
C LEU A 22 -32.32 -28.11 15.77
N ILE A 23 -31.35 -28.86 15.23
CA ILE A 23 -30.44 -28.39 14.19
C ILE A 23 -31.21 -28.07 12.90
N THR A 24 -32.15 -28.91 12.48
CA THR A 24 -32.96 -28.67 11.29
C THR A 24 -33.86 -27.43 11.45
N VAL A 25 -34.46 -27.22 12.63
CA VAL A 25 -35.26 -26.02 12.92
C VAL A 25 -34.37 -24.77 12.92
N LEU A 26 -33.16 -24.83 13.46
CA LEU A 26 -32.19 -23.72 13.41
C LEU A 26 -31.75 -23.38 11.97
N ILE A 27 -31.49 -24.40 11.14
CA ILE A 27 -31.13 -24.19 9.72
C ILE A 27 -32.30 -23.58 8.96
N LEU A 28 -33.54 -24.07 9.16
CA LEU A 28 -34.73 -23.54 8.50
C LEU A 28 -35.09 -22.13 8.97
N SER A 29 -34.96 -21.83 10.26
CA SER A 29 -35.18 -20.47 10.78
C SER A 29 -34.13 -19.48 10.30
N PHE A 30 -32.86 -19.90 10.14
CA PHE A 30 -31.83 -19.08 9.51
C PHE A 30 -32.08 -18.86 8.01
N ALA A 31 -32.60 -19.87 7.30
CA ALA A 31 -32.98 -19.76 5.90
C ALA A 31 -34.19 -18.83 5.69
N LEU A 32 -35.19 -18.90 6.57
CA LEU A 32 -36.35 -18.01 6.54
C LEU A 32 -36.00 -16.57 6.93
N PHE A 33 -35.12 -16.37 7.91
CA PHE A 33 -34.60 -15.04 8.28
C PHE A 33 -33.82 -14.37 7.13
N ARG A 34 -33.13 -15.15 6.29
CA ARG A 34 -32.49 -14.64 5.07
C ARG A 34 -33.49 -14.15 4.02
N GLN A 35 -34.70 -14.68 4.00
CA GLN A 35 -35.65 -14.38 2.94
C GLN A 35 -36.38 -13.03 3.15
N GLU A 36 -36.42 -12.51 4.39
CA GLU A 36 -37.11 -11.26 4.72
C GLU A 36 -36.23 -10.00 4.67
N THR A 37 -34.93 -10.10 4.37
CA THR A 37 -34.01 -8.94 4.38
C THR A 37 -33.38 -8.59 3.03
N VAL A 38 -33.80 -9.22 1.93
CA VAL A 38 -33.34 -8.84 0.58
C VAL A 38 -34.43 -8.06 -0.14
N GLY A 39 -34.61 -6.80 0.26
CA GLY A 39 -35.08 -5.79 -0.67
C GLY A 39 -33.98 -5.57 -1.69
N GLU A 40 -34.19 -6.03 -2.93
CA GLU A 40 -33.30 -5.77 -4.05
C GLU A 40 -33.29 -4.28 -4.38
N ASP A 41 -32.34 -3.54 -3.81
CA ASP A 41 -31.80 -2.33 -4.43
C ASP A 41 -30.53 -2.71 -5.19
N THR A 42 -30.73 -3.25 -6.40
CA THR A 42 -29.66 -3.72 -7.30
C THR A 42 -28.99 -2.58 -8.07
N SER A 43 -29.13 -1.32 -7.62
CA SER A 43 -28.65 -0.15 -8.35
C SER A 43 -27.18 0.25 -8.10
N GLN A 44 -26.39 -0.47 -7.28
CA GLN A 44 -24.98 -0.10 -7.01
C GLN A 44 -23.99 -1.29 -6.82
N LEU A 45 -23.95 -2.25 -7.73
CA LEU A 45 -22.79 -3.15 -7.86
C LEU A 45 -21.94 -2.73 -9.06
N SER A 46 -21.33 -1.54 -8.99
CA SER A 46 -20.16 -1.24 -9.82
C SER A 46 -19.01 -2.12 -9.33
N THR A 47 -18.81 -3.27 -9.98
CA THR A 47 -17.75 -4.24 -9.65
C THR A 47 -16.36 -3.81 -10.15
N GLY A 48 -16.25 -2.61 -10.73
CA GLY A 48 -15.01 -2.01 -11.21
C GLY A 48 -14.28 -1.15 -10.16
N PHE A 49 -12.99 -0.90 -10.40
CA PHE A 49 -12.21 0.10 -9.68
C PHE A 49 -12.29 1.42 -10.44
N SER A 50 -12.64 2.50 -9.76
CA SER A 50 -12.54 3.86 -10.28
C SER A 50 -11.52 4.65 -9.45
N LEU A 51 -10.99 5.77 -9.94
CA LEU A 51 -10.09 6.59 -9.13
C LEU A 51 -10.74 7.91 -8.76
N LYS A 52 -10.97 8.12 -7.47
CA LYS A 52 -11.50 9.37 -6.91
C LYS A 52 -10.59 9.96 -5.84
N TYR A 53 -10.06 9.12 -4.96
CA TYR A 53 -9.27 9.56 -3.80
C TYR A 53 -7.79 9.19 -3.96
N ILE A 54 -6.91 10.13 -3.61
CA ILE A 54 -5.46 9.92 -3.64
C ILE A 54 -4.91 10.28 -2.27
N VAL A 55 -4.43 9.28 -1.54
CA VAL A 55 -3.73 9.47 -0.27
C VAL A 55 -2.23 9.49 -0.55
N ILE A 56 -1.59 10.61 -0.27
CA ILE A 56 -0.14 10.80 -0.39
C ILE A 56 0.45 10.73 1.01
N ASP A 57 1.44 9.87 1.20
CA ASP A 57 2.15 9.70 2.46
C ASP A 57 3.59 10.23 2.33
N PRO A 58 3.87 11.47 2.79
CA PRO A 58 5.23 11.94 2.86
C PRO A 58 5.96 11.19 3.98
N GLY A 59 6.93 10.34 3.61
CA GLY A 59 7.73 9.53 4.54
C GLY A 59 8.34 10.37 5.67
N HIS A 60 8.52 9.75 6.84
CA HIS A 60 9.14 10.35 8.04
C HIS A 60 8.41 11.62 8.56
N GLY A 61 9.08 12.48 9.32
CA GLY A 61 8.55 13.74 9.83
C GLY A 61 8.79 13.96 11.33
N GLY A 62 8.84 15.22 11.75
CA GLY A 62 9.09 15.61 13.13
C GLY A 62 10.42 15.06 13.64
N ARG A 63 10.35 14.22 14.68
CA ARG A 63 11.51 13.58 15.32
C ARG A 63 12.21 12.55 14.44
N ASP A 64 11.55 12.04 13.41
CA ASP A 64 12.12 11.11 12.45
C ASP A 64 12.57 11.90 11.20
N PRO A 65 13.88 12.13 11.00
CA PRO A 65 14.38 12.84 9.84
C PRO A 65 14.39 11.98 8.56
N GLY A 66 14.16 10.67 8.67
CA GLY A 66 14.55 9.69 7.66
C GLY A 66 16.05 9.70 7.44
N CYS A 67 16.47 9.44 6.20
CA CYS A 67 17.87 9.50 5.83
C CYS A 67 18.42 10.93 5.96
N VAL A 68 19.61 11.06 6.55
CA VAL A 68 20.34 12.32 6.64
C VAL A 68 21.63 12.20 5.83
N SER A 69 21.79 13.07 4.84
CA SER A 69 23.01 13.14 4.04
C SER A 69 24.18 13.72 4.83
N GLN A 70 25.40 13.53 4.32
CA GLN A 70 26.62 14.15 4.87
C GLN A 70 26.53 15.70 4.93
N SER A 71 25.79 16.32 4.01
CA SER A 71 25.55 17.77 3.99
C SER A 71 24.35 18.22 4.85
N GLY A 72 23.75 17.33 5.65
CA GLY A 72 22.65 17.66 6.56
C GLY A 72 21.26 17.73 5.93
N VAL A 73 21.12 17.48 4.63
CA VAL A 73 19.82 17.34 3.95
C VAL A 73 19.10 16.12 4.52
N LYS A 74 17.83 16.29 4.89
CA LYS A 74 16.98 15.27 5.48
C LYS A 74 15.93 14.82 4.48
N GLU A 75 15.68 13.52 4.44
CA GLU A 75 14.67 12.91 3.59
C GLU A 75 13.28 13.50 3.85
N LYS A 76 12.88 13.67 5.12
CA LYS A 76 11.56 14.19 5.50
C LYS A 76 11.19 15.53 4.86
N ASP A 77 12.19 16.36 4.54
CA ASP A 77 12.00 17.69 3.96
C ASP A 77 11.72 17.58 2.46
N ILE A 78 12.45 16.69 1.76
CA ILE A 78 12.26 16.40 0.34
C ILE A 78 10.89 15.74 0.14
N THR A 79 10.57 14.71 0.93
CA THR A 79 9.31 13.97 0.78
C THR A 79 8.10 14.86 1.04
N LEU A 80 8.13 15.73 2.05
CA LEU A 80 7.08 16.71 2.31
C LEU A 80 6.93 17.71 1.15
N SER A 81 8.05 18.26 0.67
CA SER A 81 8.03 19.27 -0.40
C SER A 81 7.45 18.69 -1.70
N VAL A 82 7.95 17.54 -2.14
CA VAL A 82 7.45 16.86 -3.35
C VAL A 82 5.97 16.47 -3.18
N SER A 83 5.56 15.98 -2.01
CA SER A 83 4.17 15.61 -1.75
C SER A 83 3.21 16.79 -1.83
N ARG A 84 3.59 17.95 -1.28
CA ARG A 84 2.79 19.18 -1.37
C ARG A 84 2.65 19.65 -2.81
N LYS A 85 3.75 19.65 -3.58
CA LYS A 85 3.74 19.99 -5.01
C LYS A 85 2.87 19.04 -5.82
N LEU A 86 2.97 17.73 -5.57
CA LEU A 86 2.12 16.73 -6.23
C LEU A 86 0.64 16.99 -5.91
N ALA A 87 0.31 17.22 -4.65
CA ALA A 87 -1.07 17.50 -4.24
C ALA A 87 -1.61 18.78 -4.88
N GLU A 88 -0.80 19.83 -4.98
CA GLU A 88 -1.18 21.06 -5.68
C GLU A 88 -1.51 20.79 -7.16
N VAL A 89 -0.62 20.11 -7.89
CA VAL A 89 -0.80 19.79 -9.31
C VAL A 89 -2.06 18.96 -9.54
N LEU A 90 -2.34 17.98 -8.68
CA LEU A 90 -3.53 17.12 -8.80
C LEU A 90 -4.82 17.87 -8.48
N ARG A 91 -4.82 18.73 -7.46
CA ARG A 91 -6.00 19.52 -7.06
C ARG A 91 -6.39 20.57 -8.11
N GLN A 92 -5.44 21.15 -8.83
CA GLN A 92 -5.72 22.13 -9.89
C GLN A 92 -6.64 21.61 -11.00
N LYS A 93 -6.75 20.29 -11.17
CA LYS A 93 -7.58 19.68 -12.21
C LYS A 93 -9.01 19.37 -11.78
N ASN A 94 -9.32 19.45 -10.48
CA ASN A 94 -10.60 19.06 -9.89
C ASN A 94 -11.07 17.64 -10.29
N GLU A 95 -10.14 16.77 -10.71
CA GLU A 95 -10.41 15.37 -11.10
C GLU A 95 -10.34 14.43 -9.88
N TYR A 96 -9.57 14.78 -8.85
CA TYR A 96 -9.29 13.91 -7.69
C TYR A 96 -9.40 14.66 -6.37
N GLU A 97 -9.83 13.94 -5.32
CA GLU A 97 -9.73 14.38 -3.94
C GLU A 97 -8.40 13.90 -3.33
N VAL A 98 -7.52 14.84 -3.00
CA VAL A 98 -6.14 14.53 -2.61
C VAL A 98 -5.89 14.85 -1.15
N PHE A 99 -5.35 13.89 -0.41
CA PHE A 99 -5.09 13.97 1.03
C PHE A 99 -3.62 13.65 1.33
N LEU A 100 -3.04 14.34 2.31
CA LEU A 100 -1.71 14.01 2.81
C LEU A 100 -1.83 13.41 4.21
N THR A 101 -1.11 12.33 4.50
CA THR A 101 -1.04 11.80 5.87
C THR A 101 -0.52 12.87 6.83
N ARG A 102 0.52 13.62 6.43
CA ARG A 102 1.00 14.84 7.09
C ARG A 102 1.11 16.01 6.11
N ALA A 103 0.63 17.17 6.53
CA ALA A 103 0.73 18.40 5.75
C ALA A 103 1.85 19.33 6.24
N ASP A 104 2.52 19.01 7.34
CA ASP A 104 3.58 19.76 8.02
C ASP A 104 4.71 18.81 8.52
N ASP A 105 5.68 19.35 9.25
CA ASP A 105 6.79 18.59 9.84
C ASP A 105 6.39 17.91 11.17
N ARG A 106 5.29 17.15 11.16
CA ARG A 106 4.89 16.30 12.28
C ARG A 106 5.36 14.86 12.12
N PHE A 107 5.66 14.21 13.23
CA PHE A 107 5.88 12.76 13.26
C PHE A 107 4.55 12.02 13.16
N MET A 108 4.50 10.99 12.31
CA MET A 108 3.43 10.00 12.28
C MET A 108 4.01 8.60 12.25
N SER A 109 3.57 7.73 13.15
CA SER A 109 3.95 6.31 13.15
C SER A 109 3.37 5.59 11.93
N LEU A 110 3.96 4.45 11.56
CA LEU A 110 3.48 3.63 10.45
C LEU A 110 2.02 3.21 10.65
N ARG A 111 1.63 2.84 11.88
CA ARG A 111 0.23 2.57 12.25
C ARG A 111 -0.70 3.76 12.03
N GLN A 112 -0.28 4.98 12.35
CA GLN A 112 -1.10 6.18 12.14
C GLN A 112 -1.28 6.47 10.65
N ARG A 113 -0.26 6.26 9.82
CA ARG A 113 -0.33 6.40 8.36
C ARG A 113 -1.31 5.40 7.75
N VAL A 114 -1.21 4.14 8.15
CA VAL A 114 -2.13 3.07 7.75
C VAL A 114 -3.56 3.35 8.21
N ALA A 115 -3.74 3.77 9.47
CA ALA A 115 -5.06 4.11 10.01
C ALA A 115 -5.70 5.29 9.24
N PHE A 116 -4.91 6.30 8.87
CA PHE A 116 -5.35 7.39 8.01
C PHE A 116 -5.80 6.86 6.63
N ALA A 117 -4.96 6.06 5.97
CA ALA A 117 -5.27 5.52 4.64
C ALA A 117 -6.49 4.58 4.64
N ASN A 118 -6.79 3.91 5.75
CA ASN A 118 -7.90 2.97 5.87
C ASN A 118 -9.20 3.57 6.39
N GLN A 119 -9.31 4.90 6.51
CA GLN A 119 -10.55 5.58 6.88
C GLN A 119 -11.67 5.24 5.89
N GLU A 120 -12.91 5.14 6.38
CA GLU A 120 -14.09 4.81 5.56
C GLU A 120 -14.34 5.83 4.44
N SER A 121 -13.84 7.06 4.58
CA SER A 121 -13.85 8.08 3.55
C SER A 121 -12.98 7.76 2.33
N PHE A 122 -12.14 6.72 2.38
CA PHE A 122 -11.27 6.27 1.30
C PHE A 122 -11.60 4.82 0.90
N PRO A 123 -12.69 4.59 0.14
CA PRO A 123 -13.08 3.24 -0.29
C PRO A 123 -11.95 2.56 -1.08
N PRO A 124 -11.58 1.30 -0.78
CA PRO A 124 -10.44 0.63 -1.42
C PRO A 124 -10.56 0.50 -2.95
N ASN A 125 -11.77 0.47 -3.50
CA ASN A 125 -12.05 0.41 -4.93
C ASN A 125 -12.16 1.79 -5.60
N GLN A 126 -11.94 2.88 -4.85
CA GLN A 126 -12.00 4.26 -5.33
C GLN A 126 -10.74 5.07 -5.01
N SER A 127 -9.74 4.44 -4.39
CA SER A 127 -8.63 5.14 -3.76
C SER A 127 -7.29 4.52 -4.12
N ILE A 128 -6.23 5.32 -4.11
CA ILE A 128 -4.84 4.82 -4.10
C ILE A 128 -4.04 5.45 -2.97
N PHE A 129 -2.99 4.76 -2.55
CA PHE A 129 -2.04 5.21 -1.55
C PHE A 129 -0.63 5.29 -2.14
N LEU A 130 0.02 6.44 -2.03
CA LEU A 130 1.37 6.68 -2.55
C LEU A 130 2.28 7.14 -1.40
N SER A 131 3.17 6.27 -0.95
CA SER A 131 4.23 6.65 0.00
C SER A 131 5.47 7.16 -0.74
N LEU A 132 5.93 8.35 -0.41
CA LEU A 132 7.09 8.99 -1.04
C LEU A 132 8.28 9.01 -0.06
N HIS A 133 9.39 8.44 -0.51
CA HIS A 133 10.65 8.30 0.23
C HIS A 133 11.86 8.72 -0.63
N CYS A 134 13.02 8.85 0.01
CA CYS A 134 14.31 9.01 -0.65
C CYS A 134 15.31 8.04 -0.03
N ASN A 135 15.87 7.18 -0.85
CA ASN A 135 16.68 6.08 -0.39
C ASN A 135 18.08 6.55 0.04
N SER A 136 18.82 5.69 0.74
CA SER A 136 20.19 5.91 1.16
C SER A 136 20.89 4.57 1.33
N PHE A 137 22.08 4.39 0.75
CA PHE A 137 22.93 3.23 1.01
C PHE A 137 24.35 3.67 1.31
N LYS A 138 25.13 2.77 1.92
CA LYS A 138 26.55 3.01 2.17
C LYS A 138 27.33 3.24 0.87
N ASP A 139 26.99 2.51 -0.19
CA ASP A 139 27.57 2.71 -1.52
C ASP A 139 26.91 3.91 -2.23
N GLN A 140 27.58 5.07 -2.16
CA GLN A 140 27.11 6.32 -2.76
C GLN A 140 27.05 6.30 -4.29
N ARG A 141 27.55 5.25 -4.97
CA ARG A 141 27.42 5.10 -6.42
C ARG A 141 26.01 4.67 -6.83
N ILE A 142 25.23 4.12 -5.89
CA ILE A 142 23.85 3.71 -6.13
C ILE A 142 23.00 4.96 -6.36
N HIS A 143 22.27 4.97 -7.47
CA HIS A 143 21.40 6.07 -7.89
C HIS A 143 20.27 5.56 -8.79
N GLY A 144 19.23 6.37 -8.97
CA GLY A 144 18.03 6.08 -9.75
C GLY A 144 16.77 6.03 -8.90
N MET A 145 15.65 5.71 -9.52
CA MET A 145 14.35 5.63 -8.84
C MET A 145 13.84 4.20 -8.78
N GLU A 146 13.10 3.88 -7.72
CA GLU A 146 12.49 2.57 -7.48
C GLU A 146 11.01 2.73 -7.13
N SER A 147 10.21 1.73 -7.49
CA SER A 147 8.84 1.60 -7.03
C SER A 147 8.58 0.22 -6.47
N PHE A 148 7.87 0.19 -5.33
CA PHE A 148 7.61 -1.01 -4.58
C PHE A 148 6.10 -1.25 -4.39
N LYS A 149 5.71 -2.52 -4.50
CA LYS A 149 4.45 -3.06 -4.01
C LYS A 149 4.70 -3.93 -2.78
N PHE A 150 3.64 -4.24 -2.03
CA PHE A 150 3.74 -5.25 -0.99
C PHE A 150 4.08 -6.62 -1.61
N ASP A 151 5.05 -7.28 -1.01
CA ASP A 151 5.39 -8.69 -1.20
C ASP A 151 5.93 -9.20 0.14
N LEU A 152 5.76 -10.48 0.47
CA LEU A 152 6.31 -11.02 1.71
C LEU A 152 7.84 -11.08 1.65
N ASP A 153 8.35 -11.42 0.46
CA ASP A 153 9.77 -11.55 0.22
C ASP A 153 10.29 -10.29 -0.47
N ALA A 154 11.39 -9.75 0.05
CA ALA A 154 12.10 -8.67 -0.62
C ALA A 154 12.69 -9.16 -1.96
N THR A 155 12.59 -8.33 -3.00
CA THR A 155 13.05 -8.69 -4.35
C THR A 155 14.54 -8.99 -4.43
N ASP A 156 15.35 -8.29 -3.62
CA ASP A 156 16.79 -8.48 -3.50
C ASP A 156 17.29 -7.94 -2.14
N GLU A 157 18.57 -8.10 -1.86
CA GLU A 157 19.21 -7.70 -0.59
C GLU A 157 19.09 -6.19 -0.32
N LEU A 158 19.11 -5.35 -1.36
CA LEU A 158 18.93 -3.90 -1.19
C LEU A 158 17.49 -3.57 -0.78
N ALA A 159 16.50 -4.28 -1.35
CA ALA A 159 15.12 -4.16 -0.89
C ALA A 159 14.96 -4.63 0.56
N ALA A 160 15.67 -5.69 0.98
CA ALA A 160 15.64 -6.16 2.37
C ALA A 160 16.26 -5.16 3.34
N GLU A 161 17.43 -4.59 3.02
CA GLU A 161 18.07 -3.54 3.82
C GLU A 161 17.16 -2.30 3.95
N LEU A 162 16.46 -1.94 2.88
CA LEU A 162 15.50 -0.84 2.89
C LEU A 162 14.32 -1.12 3.84
N VAL A 163 13.76 -2.33 3.84
CA VAL A 163 12.67 -2.73 4.75
C VAL A 163 13.07 -2.59 6.22
N GLU A 164 14.25 -3.08 6.60
CA GLU A 164 14.73 -2.99 7.99
C GLU A 164 14.79 -1.54 8.48
N ARG A 165 15.14 -0.61 7.58
CA ARG A 165 15.15 0.83 7.88
C ARG A 165 13.74 1.41 7.96
N GLU A 166 12.92 1.21 6.94
CA GLU A 166 11.61 1.87 6.82
C GLU A 166 10.58 1.31 7.79
N ASN A 167 10.72 0.05 8.18
CA ASN A 167 9.79 -0.57 9.12
C ASN A 167 10.10 -0.22 10.58
N ALA A 168 11.34 0.18 10.91
CA ALA A 168 11.91 0.68 12.18
C ALA A 168 11.47 0.08 13.53
N GLN A 169 10.17 -0.19 13.75
CA GLN A 169 9.57 -0.80 14.94
C GLN A 169 8.40 -1.74 14.64
N GLU A 170 7.99 -1.88 13.39
CA GLU A 170 6.94 -2.80 12.99
C GLU A 170 7.53 -3.96 12.19
N SER A 171 6.86 -5.10 12.20
CA SER A 171 7.20 -6.24 11.35
C SER A 171 5.94 -6.74 10.68
N VAL A 172 6.12 -7.43 9.56
CA VAL A 172 5.04 -8.18 8.90
C VAL A 172 5.46 -9.64 8.93
N ASP A 173 4.72 -10.47 9.65
CA ASP A 173 5.05 -11.90 9.76
C ASP A 173 4.19 -12.79 8.83
N LYS A 174 4.40 -14.11 8.92
CA LYS A 174 3.69 -15.09 8.08
C LYS A 174 2.19 -15.20 8.38
N PHE A 175 1.75 -14.95 9.61
CA PHE A 175 0.32 -14.92 9.95
C PHE A 175 -0.33 -13.66 9.37
N ASP A 176 0.37 -12.53 9.45
CA ASP A 176 -0.06 -11.27 8.83
C ASP A 176 -0.26 -11.46 7.32
N PHE A 177 0.64 -12.18 6.64
CA PHE A 177 0.59 -12.40 5.20
C PHE A 177 -0.76 -12.98 4.73
N MET A 178 -1.31 -13.97 5.43
CA MET A 178 -2.61 -14.55 5.05
C MET A 178 -3.73 -13.50 5.12
N ILE A 179 -3.74 -12.69 6.19
CA ILE A 179 -4.72 -11.61 6.37
C ILE A 179 -4.52 -10.52 5.32
N ILE A 180 -3.29 -10.16 5.03
CA ILE A 180 -2.94 -9.15 4.03
C ILE A 180 -3.39 -9.60 2.65
N ASN A 181 -3.11 -10.84 2.23
CA ASN A 181 -3.55 -11.34 0.92
C ASN A 181 -5.08 -11.38 0.79
N LEU A 182 -5.79 -11.76 1.85
CA LEU A 182 -7.26 -11.72 1.84
C LEU A 182 -7.78 -10.29 1.66
N ARG A 183 -7.14 -9.30 2.31
CA ARG A 183 -7.53 -7.89 2.22
C ARG A 183 -7.14 -7.24 0.89
N LYS A 184 -6.02 -7.65 0.30
CA LYS A 184 -5.50 -7.09 -0.95
C LYS A 184 -6.15 -7.68 -2.19
N ARG A 185 -6.81 -8.83 -2.06
CA ARG A 185 -7.46 -9.55 -3.16
C ARG A 185 -8.32 -8.62 -4.01
N GLY A 186 -7.95 -8.51 -5.29
CA GLY A 186 -8.63 -7.70 -6.30
C GLY A 186 -7.94 -6.35 -6.58
N ASN A 187 -7.09 -5.87 -5.66
CA ASN A 187 -6.36 -4.61 -5.76
C ASN A 187 -4.91 -4.77 -6.24
N GLU A 188 -4.38 -6.00 -6.29
CA GLU A 188 -2.99 -6.25 -6.66
C GLU A 188 -2.70 -5.82 -8.10
N LYS A 189 -3.60 -6.13 -9.04
CA LYS A 189 -3.46 -5.75 -10.46
C LYS A 189 -3.38 -4.22 -10.64
N TYR A 190 -4.19 -3.48 -9.88
CA TYR A 190 -4.20 -2.01 -9.93
C TYR A 190 -2.92 -1.45 -9.31
N THR A 191 -2.44 -2.05 -8.21
CA THR A 191 -1.17 -1.70 -7.57
C THR A 191 0.00 -1.84 -8.54
N GLU A 192 0.10 -2.99 -9.22
CA GLU A 192 1.13 -3.24 -10.22
C GLU A 192 1.04 -2.27 -11.40
N GLN A 193 -0.19 -2.01 -11.88
CA GLN A 193 -0.43 -1.10 -12.99
C GLN A 193 0.00 0.34 -12.64
N VAL A 194 -0.44 0.88 -11.51
CA VAL A 194 -0.07 2.25 -11.10
C VAL A 194 1.43 2.34 -10.83
N ALA A 195 2.03 1.39 -10.10
CA ALA A 195 3.47 1.40 -9.80
C ALA A 195 4.34 1.40 -11.06
N ARG A 196 3.96 0.58 -12.06
CA ARG A 196 4.67 0.50 -13.35
C ARG A 196 4.52 1.79 -14.17
N ILE A 197 3.33 2.39 -14.19
CA ILE A 197 3.08 3.63 -14.93
C ILE A 197 3.87 4.79 -14.31
N LEU A 198 3.82 4.93 -12.98
CA LEU A 198 4.56 5.96 -12.25
C LEU A 198 6.06 5.81 -12.47
N GLN A 199 6.62 4.61 -12.27
CA GLN A 199 8.04 4.33 -12.50
C GLN A 199 8.47 4.68 -13.93
N LYS A 200 7.72 4.22 -14.94
CA LYS A 200 8.04 4.47 -16.35
C LYS A 200 8.06 5.97 -16.67
N LEU A 201 7.12 6.75 -16.15
CA LEU A 201 7.05 8.19 -16.43
C LEU A 201 8.08 8.99 -15.66
N LEU A 202 8.37 8.64 -14.40
CA LEU A 202 9.46 9.24 -13.63
C LEU A 202 10.79 9.08 -14.38
N VAL A 203 11.15 7.83 -14.70
CA VAL A 203 12.37 7.49 -15.44
C VAL A 203 12.45 8.27 -16.75
N LYS A 204 11.38 8.25 -17.55
CA LYS A 204 11.35 8.90 -18.87
C LYS A 204 11.46 10.42 -18.77
N GLN A 205 10.72 11.07 -17.87
CA GLN A 205 10.67 12.55 -17.80
C GLN A 205 11.88 13.15 -17.08
N LEU A 206 12.51 12.40 -16.18
CA LEU A 206 13.64 12.86 -15.39
C LEU A 206 14.99 12.43 -15.98
N GLY A 207 14.99 11.44 -16.89
CA GLY A 207 16.21 10.90 -17.49
C GLY A 207 17.10 10.20 -16.45
N VAL A 208 16.47 9.50 -15.50
CA VAL A 208 17.16 8.83 -14.38
C VAL A 208 17.24 7.33 -14.62
N LYS A 209 18.15 6.65 -13.89
CA LYS A 209 18.29 5.20 -13.96
C LYS A 209 17.01 4.51 -13.44
N ASN A 210 16.50 3.57 -14.22
CA ASN A 210 15.41 2.69 -13.79
C ASN A 210 15.98 1.51 -13.01
N ARG A 211 15.72 1.45 -11.70
CA ARG A 211 16.21 0.36 -10.84
C ARG A 211 15.26 -0.82 -10.72
N ASN A 212 14.06 -0.74 -11.32
CA ASN A 212 13.13 -1.86 -11.39
C ASN A 212 13.42 -2.84 -12.55
N LEU A 213 14.44 -2.61 -13.39
CA LEU A 213 14.72 -3.43 -14.58
C LEU A 213 15.08 -4.90 -14.24
N HIS A 214 15.55 -5.17 -13.02
CA HIS A 214 15.85 -6.53 -12.56
C HIS A 214 14.66 -7.24 -11.87
N ALA A 215 13.52 -6.56 -11.71
CA ALA A 215 12.30 -7.13 -11.12
C ALA A 215 11.44 -7.88 -12.16
N SER A 216 12.07 -8.65 -13.06
CA SER A 216 11.39 -9.33 -14.18
C SER A 216 10.33 -10.34 -13.70
N ARG A 217 10.52 -10.93 -12.51
CA ARG A 217 9.56 -11.85 -11.88
C ARG A 217 8.26 -11.17 -11.42
N ASN A 218 8.26 -9.84 -11.28
CA ASN A 218 7.16 -9.05 -10.72
C ASN A 218 6.66 -7.96 -11.70
N ALA A 219 6.61 -8.27 -12.99
CA ALA A 219 6.15 -7.36 -14.05
C ALA A 219 6.87 -5.98 -14.08
N GLY A 220 8.10 -5.91 -13.56
CA GLY A 220 8.88 -4.68 -13.49
C GLY A 220 8.53 -3.76 -12.31
N VAL A 221 7.92 -4.29 -11.24
CA VAL A 221 7.70 -3.60 -9.96
C VAL A 221 8.41 -4.38 -8.86
N ARG A 222 9.14 -3.71 -7.97
CA ARG A 222 9.84 -4.38 -6.87
C ARG A 222 8.82 -4.73 -5.77
N GLY A 223 9.03 -5.86 -5.10
CA GLY A 223 8.25 -6.33 -3.96
C GLY A 223 9.08 -6.32 -2.68
N ALA A 224 8.49 -5.88 -1.56
CA ALA A 224 9.07 -6.03 -0.22
C ALA A 224 8.01 -5.85 0.89
N PRO A 225 8.25 -6.37 2.11
CA PRO A 225 7.27 -6.34 3.21
C PRO A 225 7.24 -5.00 3.96
N PHE A 226 7.06 -3.89 3.24
CA PHE A 226 6.85 -2.57 3.85
C PHE A 226 5.54 -2.54 4.62
N TYR A 227 5.58 -2.15 5.89
CA TYR A 227 4.42 -2.14 6.77
C TYR A 227 3.27 -1.29 6.23
N VAL A 228 3.57 -0.09 5.73
CA VAL A 228 2.56 0.83 5.16
C VAL A 228 1.90 0.25 3.91
N LEU A 229 2.62 -0.52 3.11
CA LEU A 229 2.04 -1.19 1.95
C LEU A 229 1.23 -2.41 2.38
N ALA A 230 1.75 -3.20 3.33
CA ALA A 230 1.10 -4.40 3.84
C ALA A 230 -0.32 -4.13 4.35
N TRP A 231 -0.48 -3.12 5.20
CA TRP A 231 -1.72 -2.91 5.95
C TRP A 231 -2.70 -1.92 5.33
N THR A 232 -2.32 -1.28 4.23
CA THR A 232 -3.22 -0.41 3.47
C THR A 232 -4.14 -1.23 2.57
N LYS A 233 -5.45 -0.97 2.66
CA LYS A 233 -6.51 -1.75 1.96
C LYS A 233 -6.58 -1.44 0.46
N MET A 234 -6.32 -0.20 0.06
CA MET A 234 -6.35 0.22 -1.35
C MET A 234 -5.04 -0.14 -2.10
N PRO A 235 -5.01 -0.03 -3.44
CA PRO A 235 -3.76 -0.09 -4.19
C PRO A 235 -2.72 0.87 -3.61
N SER A 236 -1.55 0.34 -3.28
CA SER A 236 -0.55 1.02 -2.46
C SER A 236 0.85 0.87 -3.04
N VAL A 237 1.54 1.98 -3.25
CA VAL A 237 2.88 2.03 -3.84
C VAL A 237 3.81 2.84 -2.95
N LEU A 238 5.02 2.33 -2.71
CA LEU A 238 6.12 3.12 -2.15
C LEU A 238 7.06 3.51 -3.28
N LEU A 239 7.43 4.79 -3.34
CA LEU A 239 8.30 5.36 -4.36
C LEU A 239 9.57 5.89 -3.71
N GLU A 240 10.71 5.37 -4.15
CA GLU A 240 12.02 5.93 -3.84
C GLU A 240 12.41 6.91 -4.94
N LEU A 241 12.37 8.21 -4.61
CA LEU A 241 12.52 9.30 -5.57
C LEU A 241 13.98 9.60 -5.95
N GLY A 242 14.93 8.78 -5.48
CA GLY A 242 16.36 8.95 -5.66
C GLY A 242 17.13 8.60 -4.40
N PHE A 243 18.45 8.65 -4.46
CA PHE A 243 19.34 8.31 -3.34
C PHE A 243 19.95 9.56 -2.73
N ILE A 244 19.56 9.92 -1.51
CA ILE A 244 20.10 11.10 -0.80
C ILE A 244 21.59 10.93 -0.46
N SER A 245 22.05 9.68 -0.36
CA SER A 245 23.46 9.29 -0.23
C SER A 245 24.29 9.61 -1.48
N ASN A 246 23.67 9.68 -2.67
CA ASN A 246 24.35 10.03 -3.91
C ASN A 246 24.39 11.55 -4.10
N ASP A 247 25.59 12.12 -4.25
CA ASP A 247 25.78 13.57 -4.34
C ASP A 247 25.07 14.23 -5.52
N ALA A 248 25.05 13.56 -6.67
CA ALA A 248 24.43 14.11 -7.88
C ALA A 248 22.89 14.10 -7.79
N GLU A 249 22.31 13.04 -7.22
CA GLU A 249 20.86 12.98 -6.98
C GLU A 249 20.44 13.91 -5.85
N ARG A 250 21.18 13.95 -4.73
CA ARG A 250 20.89 14.86 -3.62
C ARG A 250 20.80 16.31 -4.06
N LYS A 251 21.78 16.79 -4.84
CA LYS A 251 21.76 18.17 -5.39
C LYS A 251 20.46 18.44 -6.15
N LYS A 252 20.10 17.57 -7.09
CA LYS A 252 18.86 17.67 -7.86
C LYS A 252 17.61 17.60 -6.98
N MET A 253 17.53 16.64 -6.05
CA MET A 253 16.35 16.46 -5.20
C MET A 253 16.09 17.64 -4.25
N THR A 254 17.11 18.46 -3.96
CA THR A 254 16.94 19.71 -3.21
C THR A 254 16.57 20.92 -4.06
N GLU A 255 16.59 20.80 -5.40
CA GLU A 255 16.20 21.88 -6.30
C GLU A 255 14.67 21.89 -6.51
N GLU A 256 14.03 23.03 -6.23
CA GLU A 256 12.59 23.25 -6.42
C GLU A 256 12.11 22.82 -7.82
N LYS A 257 12.83 23.21 -8.87
CA LYS A 257 12.49 22.88 -10.26
C LYS A 257 12.51 21.37 -10.53
N TYR A 258 13.39 20.62 -9.87
CA TYR A 258 13.45 19.18 -10.03
C TYR A 258 12.30 18.50 -9.28
N GLN A 259 11.98 18.99 -8.07
CA GLN A 259 10.80 18.54 -7.31
C GLN A 259 9.49 18.80 -8.07
N ASP A 260 9.35 19.95 -8.74
CA ASP A 260 8.22 20.26 -9.62
C ASP A 260 8.11 19.26 -10.79
N ARG A 261 9.25 18.86 -11.37
CA ARG A 261 9.29 17.84 -12.43
C ARG A 261 8.88 16.46 -11.91
N ILE A 262 9.29 16.09 -10.69
CA ILE A 262 8.83 14.85 -10.04
C ILE A 262 7.32 14.89 -9.86
N ALA A 263 6.79 15.95 -9.24
CA ALA A 263 5.36 16.14 -9.02
C ALA A 263 4.55 16.09 -10.33
N SER A 264 5.01 16.78 -11.37
CA SER A 264 4.38 16.76 -12.69
C SER A 264 4.41 15.36 -13.33
N ALA A 265 5.51 14.63 -13.19
CA ALA A 265 5.63 13.28 -13.73
C ALA A 265 4.71 12.29 -13.03
N LEU A 266 4.59 12.38 -11.70
CA LEU A 266 3.67 11.58 -10.90
C LEU A 266 2.21 11.90 -11.25
N ALA A 267 1.82 13.18 -11.29
CA ALA A 267 0.46 13.58 -11.66
C ALA A 267 0.06 13.07 -13.05
N LYS A 268 0.95 13.17 -14.04
CA LYS A 268 0.73 12.58 -15.38
C LYS A 268 0.56 11.07 -15.33
N GLY A 269 1.28 10.39 -14.43
CA GLY A 269 1.19 8.95 -14.28
C GLY A 269 -0.09 8.48 -13.60
N ILE A 270 -0.54 9.21 -12.59
CA ILE A 270 -1.84 8.98 -11.95
C ILE A 270 -2.96 9.15 -12.99
N LYS A 271 -2.94 10.25 -13.75
CA LYS A 271 -3.92 10.46 -14.83
C LYS A 271 -3.89 9.37 -15.88
N LYS A 272 -2.70 8.91 -16.27
CA LYS A 272 -2.55 7.81 -17.21
C LYS A 272 -3.05 6.48 -16.66
N PHE A 273 -2.89 6.24 -15.36
CA PHE A 273 -3.43 5.06 -14.69
C PHE A 273 -4.96 5.08 -14.71
N ASP A 274 -5.56 6.21 -14.33
CA ASP A 274 -7.00 6.44 -14.34
C ASP A 274 -7.62 6.20 -15.73
N GLN A 275 -7.01 6.76 -16.78
CA GLN A 275 -7.41 6.53 -18.18
C GLN A 275 -7.28 5.07 -18.67
N GLN A 276 -6.63 4.19 -17.91
CA GLN A 276 -6.45 2.78 -18.23
C GLN A 276 -7.25 1.86 -17.29
N LEU A 277 -8.09 2.42 -16.44
CA LEU A 277 -9.06 1.65 -15.66
C LEU A 277 -10.15 1.13 -16.61
N PRO A 278 -10.69 -0.08 -16.36
CA PRO A 278 -11.83 -0.57 -17.10
C PRO A 278 -13.07 0.30 -16.82
N GLU A 279 -13.86 0.55 -17.86
CA GLU A 279 -15.18 1.22 -17.76
C GLU A 279 -16.17 0.42 -16.92
#